data_AF-A0A955YW28-F1
#
_entry.id   AF-A0A955YW28-F1
#
_cell.length_a   1.000
_cell.length_b   1.000
_cell.length_c   1.000
_cell.angle_alpha   90.00
_cell.angle_beta   90.00
_cell.angle_gamma   90.00
#
_symmetry.space_group_name_H-M   'P 1'
#
loop_
_entity.id
_entity.type
_entity.pdbx_description
1 polymer ?
#
loop_
_entity_poly.entity_id
_entity_poly.type
_entity_poly.pdbx_seq_one_letter_code
_entity_poly.pdbx_strand_id
1 'polypeptide(L)'
;ARKQIQELYGKEYVPNAPRTYAKKVKNAQEAHEAIRPAGDSFRKPESVAADVGLDEARLYEMIWKRTIASQMEDAKGQRVSVRIRATTSFGEAEFSTSGNTISFPGFLRAYVEGSDDPAAELGDKEKYLPQLEEGQAPKGKAFEAQSHETQPPARFTEASLVRRLEELGVGRPSTYASTVSTILDRGYVWKKGTALVPSFKAFAVISLLEQHFGHLVDYAFTAKMEDELDEIASGQQNATPWLSRFYFGSGGPDGKGGAAADGPNGKTTNGSNGGIHTDIGLHAMVSDHLDKIDARAINTLPVGKSDDGEEICIRVGRYGPYLQCGEATVSIPENTAPDEMTLDKAKELLSAPTGDVSLGDDPETGLPVYLKQGRYGAYVQLGDMEEGEEKPKTSSLLKDQKPEDITFEGALKLLSLPRVVGKDPSDGEEIIANNGRYGAYITKGTENRSLERDEQLFTVTVEEALAILAKPKERRRRAAAPPLKELGNDPVSGQPITLRHGRFGNYVTDGETNASLRAQDDPDSITPERAHELLQLRREAGPSTKKKKAPKKKAAKKKATKKKASKKKAPKKKAAPKKA
;
A
#
# COMPACT_ATOMS: atom_id res chain seq x y z
N ALA A 1 16.25 -12.19 30.59
CA ALA A 1 16.35 -10.71 30.67
C ALA A 1 17.20 -10.21 31.85
N ARG A 2 16.69 -10.15 33.10
CA ARG A 2 17.42 -9.52 34.24
C ARG A 2 18.83 -10.07 34.50
N LYS A 3 19.01 -11.39 34.40
CA LYS A 3 20.34 -12.03 34.49
C LYS A 3 21.30 -11.51 33.41
N GLN A 4 20.85 -11.43 32.17
CA GLN A 4 21.64 -10.90 31.06
C GLN A 4 21.94 -9.41 31.20
N ILE A 5 21.02 -8.62 31.76
CA ILE A 5 21.30 -7.20 32.06
C ILE A 5 22.49 -7.10 33.02
N GLN A 6 22.48 -7.90 34.09
CA GLN A 6 23.58 -7.92 35.06
C GLN A 6 24.91 -8.34 34.42
N GLU A 7 24.88 -9.35 33.53
CA GLU A 7 26.06 -9.86 32.84
C GLU A 7 26.64 -8.88 31.80
N LEU A 8 25.78 -8.13 31.10
CA LEU A 8 26.18 -7.25 30.00
C LEU A 8 26.45 -5.81 30.45
N TYR A 9 25.62 -5.26 31.34
CA TYR A 9 25.68 -3.84 31.71
C TYR A 9 26.06 -3.60 33.17
N GLY A 10 25.98 -4.62 34.03
CA GLY A 10 26.26 -4.49 35.46
C GLY A 10 25.00 -4.45 36.33
N LYS A 11 25.21 -4.58 37.64
CA LYS A 11 24.13 -4.71 38.64
C LYS A 11 23.32 -3.42 38.78
N GLU A 12 23.95 -2.28 38.60
CA GLU A 12 23.36 -0.94 38.68
C GLU A 12 22.30 -0.67 37.60
N TYR A 13 22.29 -1.44 36.52
CA TYR A 13 21.28 -1.36 35.46
C TYR A 13 20.09 -2.29 35.70
N VAL A 14 20.12 -3.13 36.74
CA VAL A 14 19.04 -4.05 37.09
C VAL A 14 18.15 -3.40 38.15
N PRO A 15 16.85 -3.18 37.86
CA PRO A 15 15.92 -2.68 38.85
C PRO A 15 15.82 -3.59 40.06
N ASN A 16 15.52 -3.02 41.23
CA ASN A 16 15.34 -3.79 42.47
C ASN A 16 14.22 -4.84 42.34
N ALA A 17 13.09 -4.46 41.75
CA ALA A 17 11.94 -5.35 41.50
C ALA A 17 11.75 -5.62 39.99
N PRO A 18 11.17 -6.78 39.60
CA PRO A 18 10.82 -7.02 38.20
C PRO A 18 9.82 -5.96 37.70
N ARG A 19 9.97 -5.52 36.44
CA ARG A 19 9.03 -4.59 35.82
C ARG A 19 7.91 -5.33 35.12
N THR A 20 6.66 -5.03 35.47
CA THR A 20 5.48 -5.62 34.84
C THR A 20 4.73 -4.57 34.04
N TYR A 21 4.43 -4.87 32.78
CA TYR A 21 3.72 -3.98 31.85
C TYR A 21 2.35 -4.55 31.52
N ALA A 22 1.36 -4.34 32.40
CA ALA A 22 -0.01 -4.77 32.14
C ALA A 22 -0.69 -3.82 31.14
N LYS A 23 -1.27 -4.35 30.05
CA LYS A 23 -2.17 -3.59 29.18
C LYS A 23 -3.57 -3.48 29.83
N LYS A 24 -4.31 -2.41 29.46
CA LYS A 24 -5.63 -2.08 30.00
C LYS A 24 -6.80 -2.69 29.23
N VAL A 25 -6.61 -3.02 27.96
CA VAL A 25 -7.67 -3.64 27.12
C VAL A 25 -7.73 -5.12 27.47
N LYS A 26 -8.89 -5.76 27.28
CA LYS A 26 -9.10 -7.21 27.39
C LYS A 26 -9.53 -7.69 26.02
N ASN A 27 -8.68 -8.46 25.35
CA ASN A 27 -8.95 -9.09 24.06
C ASN A 27 -8.74 -10.61 24.20
N ALA A 28 -9.48 -11.42 23.44
CA ALA A 28 -9.28 -12.87 23.39
C ALA A 28 -7.82 -13.27 23.00
N GLN A 29 -7.12 -12.43 22.22
CA GLN A 29 -5.72 -12.61 21.84
C GLN A 29 -4.70 -12.11 22.88
N GLU A 30 -5.11 -11.42 23.93
CA GLU A 30 -4.20 -10.97 25.01
C GLU A 30 -3.85 -12.09 26.01
N ALA A 31 -4.31 -13.32 25.78
CA ALA A 31 -3.83 -14.50 26.49
C ALA A 31 -2.39 -14.89 26.10
N HIS A 32 -1.78 -14.21 25.12
CA HIS A 32 -0.42 -14.45 24.67
C HIS A 32 0.60 -13.54 25.37
N GLU A 33 1.82 -14.04 25.51
CA GLU A 33 2.94 -13.24 26.00
C GLU A 33 3.37 -12.17 25.00
N ALA A 34 4.08 -11.14 25.48
CA ALA A 34 4.71 -10.14 24.61
C ALA A 34 5.71 -10.81 23.65
N ILE A 35 5.87 -10.24 22.45
CA ILE A 35 6.91 -10.68 21.52
C ILE A 35 8.29 -10.44 22.15
N ARG A 36 9.00 -11.53 22.42
CA ARG A 36 10.32 -11.56 23.08
C ARG A 36 11.17 -12.69 22.51
N PRO A 37 12.49 -12.71 22.74
CA PRO A 37 13.29 -13.88 22.43
C PRO A 37 12.78 -15.15 23.12
N ALA A 38 12.79 -16.27 22.40
CA ALA A 38 12.35 -17.56 22.89
C ALA A 38 13.35 -18.19 23.89
N GLY A 39 12.87 -19.21 24.62
CA GLY A 39 13.66 -19.98 25.58
C GLY A 39 13.84 -19.31 26.95
N ASP A 40 14.37 -20.07 27.91
CA ASP A 40 14.66 -19.61 29.27
C ASP A 40 15.93 -18.73 29.33
N SER A 41 16.81 -18.89 28.34
CA SER A 41 18.00 -18.07 28.13
C SER A 41 17.99 -17.53 26.70
N PHE A 42 18.01 -16.20 26.56
CA PHE A 42 17.91 -15.57 25.25
C PHE A 42 19.24 -15.66 24.51
N ARG A 43 19.23 -16.10 23.25
CA ARG A 43 20.44 -16.06 22.43
C ARG A 43 20.88 -14.62 22.18
N LYS A 44 22.18 -14.36 22.16
CA LYS A 44 22.70 -13.02 21.82
C LYS A 44 22.47 -12.69 20.34
N PRO A 45 22.23 -11.41 19.97
CA PRO A 45 22.00 -11.02 18.59
C PRO A 45 23.09 -11.51 17.61
N GLU A 46 24.37 -11.44 17.99
CA GLU A 46 25.48 -11.85 17.11
C GLU A 46 25.44 -13.35 16.81
N SER A 47 25.02 -14.16 17.79
CA SER A 47 24.88 -15.60 17.62
C SER A 47 23.71 -15.96 16.71
N VAL A 48 22.59 -15.24 16.81
CA VAL A 48 21.44 -15.49 15.93
C VAL A 48 21.73 -15.00 14.52
N ALA A 49 22.42 -13.87 14.37
CA ALA A 49 22.80 -13.31 13.07
C ALA A 49 23.68 -14.24 12.23
N ALA A 50 24.41 -15.17 12.86
CA ALA A 50 25.19 -16.20 12.16
C ALA A 50 24.32 -17.30 11.52
N ASP A 51 23.09 -17.52 12.03
CA ASP A 51 22.22 -18.62 11.61
C ASP A 51 21.09 -18.17 10.68
N VAL A 52 20.77 -16.87 10.63
CA VAL A 52 19.60 -16.33 9.92
C VAL A 52 19.99 -15.26 8.90
N GLY A 53 19.04 -14.93 8.02
CA GLY A 53 19.23 -13.82 7.09
C GLY A 53 19.34 -12.46 7.78
N LEU A 54 19.92 -11.49 7.08
CA LEU A 54 20.16 -10.14 7.63
C LEU A 54 18.89 -9.44 8.17
N ASP A 55 17.73 -9.68 7.55
CA ASP A 55 16.49 -8.99 7.96
C ASP A 55 15.92 -9.63 9.23
N GLU A 56 15.97 -10.95 9.32
CA GLU A 56 15.62 -11.73 10.52
C GLU A 56 16.56 -11.38 11.68
N ALA A 57 17.86 -11.26 11.42
CA ALA A 57 18.86 -10.87 12.41
C ALA A 57 18.56 -9.48 13.00
N ARG A 58 18.27 -8.50 12.14
CA ARG A 58 17.91 -7.13 12.54
C ARG A 58 16.61 -7.07 13.33
N LEU A 59 15.60 -7.84 12.90
CA LEU A 59 14.33 -7.92 13.62
C LEU A 59 14.51 -8.57 15.00
N TYR A 60 15.28 -9.66 15.08
CA TYR A 60 15.61 -10.31 16.34
C TYR A 60 16.38 -9.38 17.27
N GLU A 61 17.40 -8.67 16.77
CA GLU A 61 18.17 -7.70 17.54
C GLU A 61 17.27 -6.60 18.12
N MET A 62 16.34 -6.06 17.31
CA MET A 62 15.37 -5.07 17.78
C MET A 62 14.47 -5.64 18.90
N ILE A 63 13.95 -6.85 18.73
CA ILE A 63 13.11 -7.54 19.74
C ILE A 63 13.92 -7.79 21.03
N TRP A 64 15.16 -8.25 20.89
CA TRP A 64 16.08 -8.51 21.99
C TRP A 64 16.39 -7.22 22.77
N LYS A 65 16.83 -6.16 22.08
CA LYS A 65 17.13 -4.85 22.69
C LYS A 65 15.90 -4.29 23.42
N ARG A 66 14.72 -4.37 22.81
CA ARG A 66 13.46 -3.92 23.43
C ARG A 66 13.12 -4.72 24.69
N THR A 67 13.28 -6.05 24.64
CA THR A 67 13.00 -6.94 25.78
C THR A 67 13.95 -6.66 26.94
N ILE A 68 15.25 -6.54 26.66
CA ILE A 68 16.28 -6.22 27.65
C ILE A 68 16.04 -4.84 28.25
N ALA A 69 15.90 -3.80 27.42
CA ALA A 69 15.63 -2.44 27.87
C ALA A 69 14.39 -2.32 28.77
N SER A 70 13.32 -3.09 28.49
CA SER A 70 12.10 -3.08 29.30
C SER A 70 12.32 -3.51 30.76
N GLN A 71 13.40 -4.26 31.04
CA GLN A 71 13.71 -4.75 32.38
C GLN A 71 14.93 -4.03 33.00
N MET A 72 15.40 -2.93 32.41
CA MET A 72 16.52 -2.12 32.93
C MET A 72 16.04 -0.96 33.80
N GLU A 73 16.95 -0.34 34.54
CA GLU A 73 16.70 0.88 35.31
C GLU A 73 16.36 2.08 34.43
N ASP A 74 15.65 3.05 35.01
CA ASP A 74 15.30 4.28 34.30
C ASP A 74 16.55 5.14 34.03
N ALA A 75 16.54 5.84 32.90
CA ALA A 75 17.52 6.89 32.65
C ALA A 75 17.31 8.05 33.63
N LYS A 76 18.41 8.58 34.18
CA LYS A 76 18.42 9.74 35.07
C LYS A 76 19.20 10.87 34.42
N GLY A 77 18.75 12.09 34.65
CA GLY A 77 19.32 13.27 34.02
C GLY A 77 18.72 14.54 34.57
N GLN A 78 19.16 15.67 34.04
CA GLN A 78 18.68 17.00 34.39
C GLN A 78 18.21 17.70 33.11
N ARG A 79 17.06 18.38 33.17
CA ARG A 79 16.61 19.31 32.14
C ARG A 79 16.69 20.71 32.72
N VAL A 80 17.44 21.58 32.05
CA VAL A 80 17.63 22.98 32.43
C VAL A 80 16.90 23.84 31.41
N SER A 81 16.07 24.77 31.89
CA SER A 81 15.42 25.77 31.06
C SER A 81 15.90 27.14 31.47
N VAL A 82 16.36 27.93 30.51
CA VAL A 82 16.90 29.27 30.72
C VAL A 82 16.00 30.26 29.98
N ARG A 83 15.63 31.35 30.66
CA ARG A 83 14.95 32.50 30.06
C ARG A 83 15.83 33.73 30.21
N ILE A 84 16.03 34.45 29.13
CA ILE A 84 16.87 35.64 29.08
C ILE A 84 15.98 36.80 28.66
N ARG A 85 15.85 37.81 29.52
CA ARG A 85 15.16 39.05 29.19
C ARG A 85 16.13 40.04 28.58
N ALA A 86 15.68 40.76 27.57
CA ALA A 86 16.46 41.79 26.90
C ALA A 86 15.60 43.02 26.66
N THR A 87 16.08 44.18 27.08
CA THR A 87 15.48 45.46 26.71
C THR A 87 15.94 45.84 25.31
N THR A 88 14.99 46.04 24.40
CA THR A 88 15.23 46.46 23.01
C THR A 88 14.70 47.87 22.79
N SER A 89 15.02 48.48 21.65
CA SER A 89 14.43 49.76 21.23
C SER A 89 12.90 49.73 21.07
N PHE A 90 12.31 48.53 20.99
CA PHE A 90 10.86 48.32 20.83
C PHE A 90 10.18 47.83 22.11
N GLY A 91 10.91 47.71 23.22
CA GLY A 91 10.42 47.20 24.51
C GLY A 91 11.14 45.94 24.99
N GLU A 92 10.56 45.27 25.97
CA GLU A 92 11.10 44.04 26.56
C GLU A 92 10.88 42.83 25.63
N ALA A 93 11.93 42.04 25.42
CA ALA A 93 11.90 40.77 24.72
C ALA A 93 12.35 39.63 25.64
N GLU A 94 11.82 38.42 25.42
CA GLU A 94 12.23 37.21 26.15
C GLU A 94 12.76 36.15 25.16
N PHE A 95 13.97 35.67 25.40
CA PHE A 95 14.56 34.53 24.73
C PHE A 95 14.47 33.32 25.65
N SER A 96 14.21 32.15 25.07
CA SER A 96 14.22 30.89 25.83
C SER A 96 15.13 29.87 25.17
N THR A 97 15.80 29.08 25.99
CA THR A 97 16.52 27.88 25.55
C THR A 97 16.35 26.80 26.61
N SER A 98 16.38 25.55 26.16
CA SER A 98 16.43 24.40 27.05
C SER A 98 17.59 23.51 26.67
N GLY A 99 18.12 22.83 27.69
CA GLY A 99 19.16 21.82 27.59
C GLY A 99 18.83 20.63 28.47
N ASN A 100 19.52 19.53 28.21
CA ASN A 100 19.36 18.28 28.93
C ASN A 100 20.69 17.54 29.02
N THR A 101 20.94 16.92 30.16
CA THR A 101 22.06 16.02 30.43
C THR A 101 21.54 14.73 31.03
N ILE A 102 22.23 13.62 30.78
CA ILE A 102 21.95 12.25 31.19
C ILE A 102 23.07 11.86 32.15
N SER A 103 22.77 11.85 33.45
CA SER A 103 23.73 11.43 34.48
C SER A 103 23.81 9.91 34.61
N PHE A 104 22.75 9.19 34.21
CA PHE A 104 22.73 7.74 34.17
C PHE A 104 21.88 7.27 32.99
N PRO A 105 22.42 6.52 32.02
CA PRO A 105 21.70 6.18 30.80
C PRO A 105 20.59 5.14 30.99
N GLY A 106 20.67 4.30 32.04
CA GLY A 106 19.68 3.25 32.30
C GLY A 106 19.40 2.40 31.06
N PHE A 107 18.12 2.17 30.76
CA PHE A 107 17.66 1.41 29.60
C PHE A 107 18.14 1.94 28.23
N LEU A 108 18.55 3.21 28.12
CA LEU A 108 19.06 3.77 26.85
C LEU A 108 20.34 3.06 26.40
N ARG A 109 21.11 2.49 27.34
CA ARG A 109 22.35 1.77 27.06
C ARG A 109 22.15 0.56 26.15
N ALA A 110 21.02 -0.13 26.27
CA ALA A 110 20.71 -1.29 25.42
C ALA A 110 20.43 -0.93 23.95
N TYR A 111 20.04 0.31 23.65
CA TYR A 111 19.76 0.72 22.26
C TYR A 111 20.99 1.17 21.49
N VAL A 112 22.03 1.63 22.18
CA VAL A 112 23.31 2.05 21.60
C VAL A 112 24.36 0.95 21.66
N GLU A 113 24.04 -0.21 22.23
CA GLU A 113 24.95 -1.35 22.26
C GLU A 113 25.14 -1.92 20.84
N GLY A 114 26.39 -2.11 20.44
CA GLY A 114 26.77 -2.56 19.10
C GLY A 114 27.05 -1.44 18.09
N SER A 115 26.97 -0.16 18.48
CA SER A 115 27.55 0.92 17.69
C SER A 115 29.06 1.03 17.90
N ASP A 116 29.78 1.60 16.93
CA ASP A 116 31.23 1.79 17.01
C ASP A 116 31.65 2.72 18.17
N ASP A 117 30.78 3.68 18.53
CA ASP A 117 30.94 4.53 19.72
C ASP A 117 29.58 4.76 20.44
N PRO A 118 29.23 3.89 21.41
CA PRO A 118 27.99 4.03 22.17
C PRO A 118 27.94 5.28 23.03
N ALA A 119 29.09 5.85 23.42
CA ALA A 119 29.12 7.06 24.24
C ALA A 119 28.80 8.30 23.38
N ALA A 120 29.33 8.37 22.15
CA ALA A 120 28.99 9.42 21.21
C ALA A 120 27.49 9.43 20.86
N GLU A 121 26.88 8.27 20.55
CA GLU A 121 25.44 8.20 20.22
C GLU A 121 24.52 8.60 21.40
N LEU A 122 24.96 8.37 22.64
CA LEU A 122 24.28 8.86 23.84
C LEU A 122 24.45 10.37 23.98
N GLY A 123 25.64 10.89 23.71
CA GLY A 123 25.97 12.31 23.75
C GLY A 123 25.17 13.14 22.74
N ASP A 124 24.89 12.61 21.55
CA ASP A 124 24.04 13.26 20.53
C ASP A 124 22.60 13.53 21.01
N LYS A 125 22.15 12.86 22.09
CA LYS A 125 20.83 13.08 22.71
C LYS A 125 20.84 14.15 23.80
N GLU A 126 22.00 14.69 24.14
CA GLU A 126 22.18 15.72 25.15
C GLU A 126 22.39 17.09 24.52
N LYS A 127 21.77 18.10 25.12
CA LYS A 127 22.01 19.49 24.78
C LYS A 127 22.57 20.19 26.01
N TYR A 128 23.89 20.30 26.05
CA TYR A 128 24.59 20.96 27.13
C TYR A 128 24.34 22.47 27.10
N LEU A 129 24.00 23.02 28.26
CA LEU A 129 24.00 24.45 28.50
C LEU A 129 25.16 24.79 29.43
N PRO A 130 25.81 25.95 29.25
CA PRO A 130 26.77 26.44 30.21
C PRO A 130 26.10 26.67 31.57
N GLN A 131 26.89 26.61 32.63
CA GLN A 131 26.42 27.02 33.95
C GLN A 131 26.06 28.50 33.93
N LEU A 132 24.85 28.84 34.38
CA LEU A 132 24.34 30.20 34.46
C LEU A 132 23.78 30.48 35.86
N GLU A 133 23.83 31.73 36.27
CA GLU A 133 23.27 32.21 37.54
C GLU A 133 22.11 33.19 37.30
N GLU A 134 21.16 33.23 38.22
CA GLU A 134 20.09 34.23 38.16
C GLU A 134 20.66 35.65 38.25
N GLY A 135 20.21 36.53 37.36
CA GLY A 135 20.74 37.90 37.26
C GLY A 135 22.02 38.03 36.43
N GLN A 136 22.62 36.93 35.97
CA GLN A 136 23.74 36.99 35.03
C GLN A 136 23.31 37.66 33.71
N ALA A 137 24.16 38.55 33.19
CA ALA A 137 23.91 39.30 31.96
C ALA A 137 24.75 38.77 30.78
N PRO A 138 24.34 37.69 30.09
CA PRO A 138 25.07 37.16 28.94
C PRO A 138 25.04 38.14 27.76
N LYS A 139 26.16 38.28 27.04
CA LYS A 139 26.24 39.09 25.83
C LYS A 139 25.88 38.25 24.60
N GLY A 140 24.87 38.67 23.84
CA GLY A 140 24.57 38.09 22.53
C GLY A 140 25.71 38.37 21.54
N LYS A 141 26.13 37.34 20.79
CA LYS A 141 27.19 37.45 19.77
C LYS A 141 26.64 37.83 18.40
N ALA A 142 25.48 37.27 18.04
CA ALA A 142 24.80 37.47 16.77
C ALA A 142 23.29 37.34 16.99
N PHE A 143 22.50 38.05 16.18
CA PHE A 143 21.04 38.01 16.19
C PHE A 143 20.57 37.74 14.76
N GLU A 144 19.96 36.58 14.54
CA GLU A 144 19.45 36.15 13.22
C GLU A 144 17.93 36.05 13.29
N ALA A 145 17.24 36.77 12.40
CA ALA A 145 15.81 36.63 12.25
C ALA A 145 15.50 35.35 11.46
N GLN A 146 14.83 34.40 12.11
CA GLN A 146 14.39 33.17 11.46
C GLN A 146 12.90 33.28 11.11
N SER A 147 12.58 33.07 9.83
CA SER A 147 11.20 32.91 9.37
C SER A 147 10.84 31.43 9.36
N HIS A 148 9.62 31.12 9.78
CA HIS A 148 9.08 29.77 9.74
C HIS A 148 7.69 29.80 9.13
N GLU A 149 7.37 28.77 8.35
CA GLU A 149 6.02 28.52 7.84
C GLU A 149 5.40 27.34 8.58
N THR A 150 4.11 27.43 8.85
CA THR A 150 3.36 26.31 9.42
C THR A 150 3.32 25.16 8.42
N GLN A 151 3.63 23.96 8.91
CA GLN A 151 3.55 22.75 8.09
C GLN A 151 2.18 22.10 8.27
N PRO A 152 1.61 21.50 7.21
CA PRO A 152 0.37 20.74 7.34
C PRO A 152 0.60 19.49 8.20
N PRO A 153 -0.48 18.88 8.73
CA PRO A 153 -0.39 17.60 9.42
C PRO A 153 0.30 16.55 8.56
N ALA A 154 1.25 15.82 9.16
CA ALA A 154 1.98 14.78 8.45
C ALA A 154 1.03 13.66 8.00
N ARG A 155 1.22 13.17 6.78
CA ARG A 155 0.53 11.96 6.29
C ARG A 155 0.92 10.75 7.15
N PHE A 156 0.05 9.74 7.14
CA PHE A 156 0.36 8.48 7.79
C PHE A 156 1.53 7.75 7.11
N THR A 157 2.37 7.10 7.91
CA THR A 157 3.22 6.00 7.47
C THR A 157 2.50 4.68 7.84
N GLU A 158 3.03 3.53 7.43
CA GLU A 158 2.46 2.25 7.90
C GLU A 158 2.47 2.17 9.43
N ALA A 159 3.56 2.60 10.07
CA ALA A 159 3.68 2.58 11.53
C ALA A 159 2.68 3.50 12.23
N SER A 160 2.53 4.75 11.76
CA SER A 160 1.56 5.67 12.38
C SER A 160 0.11 5.31 12.07
N LEU A 161 -0.17 4.68 10.93
CA LEU A 161 -1.50 4.12 10.63
C LEU A 161 -1.83 2.95 11.55
N VAL A 162 -0.92 1.98 11.72
CA VAL A 162 -1.13 0.84 12.62
C VAL A 162 -1.34 1.32 14.05
N ARG A 163 -0.53 2.28 14.52
CA ARG A 163 -0.73 2.91 15.82
C ARG A 163 -2.11 3.55 15.95
N ARG A 164 -2.57 4.27 14.92
CA ARG A 164 -3.89 4.90 14.94
C ARG A 164 -5.02 3.88 14.94
N LEU A 165 -4.88 2.77 14.23
CA LEU A 165 -5.83 1.66 14.23
C LEU A 165 -5.90 1.01 15.63
N GLU A 166 -4.76 0.75 16.28
CA GLU A 166 -4.71 0.24 17.66
C GLU A 166 -5.38 1.22 18.65
N GLU A 167 -5.08 2.52 18.56
CA GLU A 167 -5.69 3.56 19.42
C GLU A 167 -7.22 3.65 19.26
N LEU A 168 -7.73 3.38 18.05
CA LEU A 168 -9.17 3.38 17.77
C LEU A 168 -9.84 2.04 18.06
N GLY A 169 -9.10 0.99 18.44
CA GLY A 169 -9.65 -0.36 18.61
C GLY A 169 -10.06 -1.03 17.30
N VAL A 170 -9.63 -0.50 16.15
CA VAL A 170 -9.98 -0.99 14.82
C VAL A 170 -8.91 -1.97 14.35
N GLY A 171 -9.34 -3.20 14.02
CA GLY A 171 -8.43 -4.29 13.67
C GLY A 171 -7.75 -4.92 14.89
N ARG A 172 -6.87 -5.88 14.63
CA ARG A 172 -6.22 -6.76 15.60
C ARG A 172 -4.78 -7.03 15.17
N PRO A 173 -3.88 -7.53 16.05
CA PRO A 173 -2.50 -7.84 15.69
C PRO A 173 -2.35 -8.70 14.43
N SER A 174 -3.30 -9.62 14.21
CA SER A 174 -3.37 -10.49 13.03
C SER A 174 -3.81 -9.77 11.75
N THR A 175 -4.46 -8.61 11.83
CA THR A 175 -5.07 -7.96 10.67
C THR A 175 -4.31 -6.71 10.22
N TYR A 176 -3.53 -6.03 11.07
CA TYR A 176 -2.83 -4.78 10.73
C TYR A 176 -2.04 -4.83 9.42
N ALA A 177 -1.11 -5.79 9.29
CA ALA A 177 -0.28 -5.92 8.08
C ALA A 177 -1.11 -6.24 6.82
N SER A 178 -2.12 -7.09 6.97
CA SER A 178 -3.02 -7.46 5.85
C SER A 178 -3.91 -6.30 5.41
N THR A 179 -4.36 -5.45 6.33
CA THR A 179 -5.17 -4.26 6.03
C THR A 179 -4.37 -3.27 5.22
N VAL A 180 -3.15 -2.94 5.67
CA VAL A 180 -2.23 -2.04 4.96
C VAL A 180 -1.89 -2.59 3.56
N SER A 181 -1.56 -3.88 3.48
CA SER A 181 -1.27 -4.52 2.18
C SER A 181 -2.48 -4.49 1.24
N THR A 182 -3.69 -4.73 1.77
CA THR A 182 -4.92 -4.76 0.97
C THR A 182 -5.27 -3.40 0.38
N ILE A 183 -5.14 -2.31 1.14
CA ILE A 183 -5.45 -0.97 0.64
C ILE A 183 -4.44 -0.48 -0.40
N LEU A 184 -3.17 -0.92 -0.28
CA LEU A 184 -2.13 -0.70 -1.28
C LEU A 184 -2.39 -1.50 -2.56
N ASP A 185 -2.60 -2.81 -2.44
CA ASP A 185 -2.80 -3.72 -3.58
C ASP A 185 -4.07 -3.39 -4.39
N ARG A 186 -5.11 -2.89 -3.73
CA ARG A 186 -6.36 -2.46 -4.39
C ARG A 186 -6.29 -1.05 -4.98
N GLY A 187 -5.16 -0.37 -4.82
CA GLY A 187 -4.92 0.98 -5.34
C GLY A 187 -5.78 2.05 -4.67
N TYR A 188 -6.18 1.85 -3.41
CA TYR A 188 -6.82 2.92 -2.63
C TYR A 188 -5.77 3.90 -2.14
N VAL A 189 -4.62 3.37 -1.73
CA VAL A 189 -3.49 4.14 -1.22
C VAL A 189 -2.24 3.77 -2.02
N TRP A 190 -1.30 4.69 -2.16
CA TRP A 190 0.02 4.45 -2.73
C TRP A 190 1.10 5.09 -1.85
N LYS A 191 2.36 4.69 -2.05
CA LYS A 191 3.50 5.17 -1.25
C LYS A 191 4.26 6.29 -1.96
N LYS A 192 4.39 7.45 -1.32
CA LYS A 192 5.33 8.52 -1.69
C LYS A 192 6.45 8.55 -0.66
N GLY A 193 7.56 7.87 -0.96
CA GLY A 193 8.56 7.56 0.06
C GLY A 193 7.97 6.63 1.13
N THR A 194 7.95 7.07 2.39
CA THR A 194 7.35 6.34 3.52
C THR A 194 5.90 6.74 3.80
N ALA A 195 5.41 7.83 3.19
CA ALA A 195 4.06 8.33 3.40
C ALA A 195 3.03 7.56 2.56
N LEU A 196 1.89 7.29 3.18
CA LEU A 196 0.69 6.73 2.56
C LEU A 196 -0.18 7.86 2.02
N VAL A 197 -0.39 7.86 0.71
CA VAL A 197 -1.18 8.88 0.00
C VAL A 197 -2.46 8.24 -0.55
N PRO A 198 -3.65 8.75 -0.22
CA PRO A 198 -4.89 8.27 -0.82
C PRO A 198 -4.94 8.61 -2.32
N SER A 199 -5.54 7.72 -3.10
CA SER A 199 -5.88 7.98 -4.49
C SER A 199 -7.24 8.68 -4.60
N PHE A 200 -7.52 9.33 -5.74
CA PHE A 200 -8.87 9.86 -6.02
C PHE A 200 -9.96 8.76 -6.02
N LYS A 201 -9.59 7.52 -6.37
CA LYS A 201 -10.47 6.35 -6.24
C LYS A 201 -10.87 6.09 -4.79
N ALA A 202 -9.95 6.27 -3.84
CA ALA A 202 -10.28 6.12 -2.42
C ALA A 202 -11.28 7.19 -1.97
N PHE A 203 -11.13 8.44 -2.41
CA PHE A 203 -12.11 9.49 -2.13
C PHE A 203 -13.51 9.11 -2.63
N ALA A 204 -13.64 8.69 -3.90
CA ALA A 204 -14.95 8.29 -4.44
C ALA A 204 -15.60 7.12 -3.66
N VAL A 205 -14.79 6.12 -3.25
CA VAL A 205 -15.29 4.99 -2.45
C VAL A 205 -15.66 5.42 -1.02
N ILE A 206 -14.84 6.24 -0.37
CA ILE A 206 -15.14 6.72 0.98
C ILE A 206 -16.36 7.64 0.97
N SER A 207 -16.49 8.54 -0.01
CA SER A 207 -17.68 9.39 -0.15
C SER A 207 -18.96 8.57 -0.38
N LEU A 208 -18.91 7.51 -1.21
CA LEU A 208 -20.02 6.56 -1.35
C LEU A 208 -20.41 5.95 0.00
N LEU A 209 -19.42 5.49 0.76
CA LEU A 209 -19.63 4.83 2.03
C LEU A 209 -20.12 5.81 3.10
N GLU A 210 -19.57 7.01 3.21
CA GLU A 210 -20.02 8.02 4.17
C GLU A 210 -21.45 8.48 3.91
N GLN A 211 -21.83 8.68 2.65
CA GLN A 211 -23.15 9.20 2.28
C GLN A 211 -24.26 8.14 2.39
N HIS A 212 -23.98 6.89 2.03
CA HIS A 212 -25.01 5.83 1.95
C HIS A 212 -24.87 4.75 3.03
N PHE A 213 -23.68 4.59 3.60
CA PHE A 213 -23.34 3.52 4.54
C PHE A 213 -22.54 4.05 5.74
N GLY A 214 -22.76 5.31 6.15
CA GLY A 214 -21.87 6.01 7.08
C GLY A 214 -21.61 5.24 8.39
N HIS A 215 -22.63 4.55 8.90
CA HIS A 215 -22.49 3.69 10.08
C HIS A 215 -21.51 2.51 9.90
N LEU A 216 -21.35 1.95 8.69
CA LEU A 216 -20.40 0.85 8.42
C LEU A 216 -18.94 1.31 8.38
N VAL A 217 -18.70 2.60 8.18
CA VAL A 217 -17.35 3.20 8.14
C VAL A 217 -17.05 4.05 9.37
N ASP A 218 -17.97 4.10 10.32
CA ASP A 218 -17.74 4.72 11.61
C ASP A 218 -16.70 3.91 12.42
N TYR A 219 -15.76 4.63 13.03
CA TYR A 219 -14.67 4.02 13.79
C TYR A 219 -15.18 3.28 15.03
N ALA A 220 -16.16 3.86 15.74
CA ALA A 220 -16.70 3.25 16.95
C ALA A 220 -17.53 2.00 16.63
N PHE A 221 -18.28 2.01 15.52
CA PHE A 221 -18.97 0.82 15.03
C PHE A 221 -17.98 -0.32 14.73
N THR A 222 -16.90 -0.02 14.01
CA THR A 222 -15.90 -1.03 13.65
C THR A 222 -15.21 -1.60 14.88
N ALA A 223 -14.83 -0.75 15.83
CA ALA A 223 -14.24 -1.18 17.10
C ALA A 223 -15.19 -2.08 17.89
N LYS A 224 -16.46 -1.68 18.01
CA LYS A 224 -17.49 -2.47 18.68
C LYS A 224 -17.70 -3.85 18.03
N MET A 225 -17.73 -3.91 16.70
CA MET A 225 -17.83 -5.18 15.98
C MET A 225 -16.68 -6.12 16.33
N GLU A 226 -15.46 -5.60 16.39
CA GLU A 226 -14.30 -6.41 16.75
C GLU A 226 -14.36 -6.90 18.21
N ASP A 227 -14.87 -6.09 19.13
CA ASP A 227 -15.08 -6.50 20.53
C ASP A 227 -16.15 -7.59 20.64
N GLU A 228 -17.26 -7.48 19.89
CA GLU A 228 -18.30 -8.50 19.81
C GLU A 228 -17.76 -9.83 19.21
N LEU A 229 -16.80 -9.77 18.28
CA LEU A 229 -16.10 -10.95 17.77
C LEU A 229 -15.19 -11.60 18.84
N ASP A 230 -14.54 -10.80 19.69
CA ASP A 230 -13.75 -11.31 20.81
C ASP A 230 -14.64 -11.94 21.90
N GLU A 231 -15.84 -11.40 22.13
CA GLU A 231 -16.86 -12.02 22.99
C GLU A 231 -17.33 -13.38 22.44
N ILE A 232 -17.49 -13.50 21.12
CA ILE A 232 -17.79 -14.78 20.48
C ILE A 232 -16.62 -15.76 20.66
N ALA A 233 -15.38 -15.31 20.41
CA ALA A 233 -14.19 -16.15 20.53
C ALA A 233 -13.96 -16.66 21.97
N SER A 234 -14.34 -15.87 22.97
CA SER A 234 -14.28 -16.24 24.40
C SER A 234 -15.50 -17.03 24.90
N GLY A 235 -16.49 -17.28 24.03
CA GLY A 235 -17.70 -18.03 24.36
C GLY A 235 -18.75 -17.24 25.17
N GLN A 236 -18.59 -15.92 25.30
CA GLN A 236 -19.54 -15.03 25.96
C GLN A 236 -20.76 -14.73 25.08
N GLN A 237 -20.62 -14.85 23.76
CA GLN A 237 -21.68 -14.59 22.79
C GLN A 237 -21.75 -15.68 21.70
N ASN A 238 -22.96 -15.91 21.17
CA ASN A 238 -23.17 -16.84 20.05
C ASN A 238 -23.05 -16.14 18.69
N ALA A 239 -22.36 -16.78 17.74
CA ALA A 239 -22.12 -16.24 16.40
C ALA A 239 -23.40 -16.10 15.55
N THR A 240 -24.29 -17.10 15.56
CA THR A 240 -25.49 -17.10 14.71
C THR A 240 -26.46 -15.96 15.03
N PRO A 241 -26.83 -15.70 16.30
CA PRO A 241 -27.65 -14.54 16.65
C PRO A 241 -26.98 -13.22 16.28
N TRP A 242 -25.66 -13.11 16.44
CA TRP A 242 -24.91 -11.91 16.05
C TRP A 242 -25.00 -11.64 14.55
N LEU A 243 -24.70 -12.65 13.72
CA LEU A 243 -24.79 -12.57 12.26
C LEU A 243 -26.21 -12.22 11.80
N SER A 244 -27.22 -12.83 12.43
CA SER A 244 -28.63 -12.54 12.11
C SER A 244 -28.98 -11.07 12.37
N ARG A 245 -28.54 -10.51 13.50
CA ARG A 245 -28.78 -9.09 13.82
C ARG A 245 -28.01 -8.16 12.88
N PHE A 246 -26.74 -8.45 12.60
CA PHE A 246 -25.94 -7.64 11.68
C PHE A 246 -26.54 -7.63 10.26
N TYR A 247 -26.98 -8.79 9.77
CA TYR A 247 -27.45 -8.94 8.40
C TYR A 247 -28.91 -8.52 8.20
N PHE A 248 -29.82 -8.90 9.11
CA PHE A 248 -31.27 -8.64 8.97
C PHE A 248 -31.79 -7.50 9.87
N GLY A 249 -30.99 -7.02 10.82
CA GLY A 249 -31.43 -6.02 11.80
C GLY A 249 -32.25 -6.65 12.93
N SER A 250 -32.93 -5.81 13.71
CA SER A 250 -33.75 -6.23 14.86
C SER A 250 -35.05 -6.96 14.48
N GLY A 251 -35.44 -6.95 13.20
CA GLY A 251 -36.63 -7.63 12.67
C GLY A 251 -36.47 -9.13 12.39
N GLY A 252 -35.24 -9.67 12.42
CA GLY A 252 -34.94 -11.05 12.02
C GLY A 252 -35.17 -11.32 10.52
N PRO A 253 -34.92 -12.56 10.04
CA PRO A 253 -35.03 -12.92 8.63
C PRO A 253 -36.43 -12.70 8.04
N ASP A 254 -37.47 -12.79 8.88
CA ASP A 254 -38.88 -12.75 8.48
C ASP A 254 -39.53 -11.36 8.65
N GLY A 255 -38.77 -10.33 9.06
CA GLY A 255 -39.28 -8.96 9.27
C GLY A 255 -40.37 -8.84 10.34
N LYS A 256 -40.55 -9.87 11.16
CA LYS A 256 -41.52 -9.96 12.26
C LYS A 256 -40.73 -9.91 13.56
N GLY A 257 -40.68 -8.72 14.17
CA GLY A 257 -39.87 -8.42 15.36
C GLY A 257 -39.88 -9.53 16.40
N GLY A 258 -38.72 -10.15 16.59
CA GLY A 258 -38.45 -11.06 17.69
C GLY A 258 -37.98 -10.23 18.88
N ALA A 259 -38.74 -10.30 19.98
CA ALA A 259 -38.40 -9.67 21.25
C ALA A 259 -36.95 -9.97 21.65
N ALA A 260 -36.28 -8.94 22.19
CA ALA A 260 -34.97 -9.05 22.80
C ALA A 260 -34.90 -10.27 23.73
N ALA A 261 -34.01 -11.20 23.42
CA ALA A 261 -33.55 -12.17 24.40
C ALA A 261 -32.54 -11.44 25.30
N ASP A 262 -33.05 -10.85 26.38
CA ASP A 262 -32.23 -10.35 27.47
C ASP A 262 -31.39 -11.50 28.04
N GLY A 263 -30.06 -11.37 27.92
CA GLY A 263 -29.15 -12.11 28.79
C GLY A 263 -29.26 -11.60 30.23
N PRO A 264 -28.82 -12.37 31.25
CA PRO A 264 -29.22 -12.16 32.64
C PRO A 264 -28.59 -10.95 33.35
N ASN A 265 -28.03 -9.98 32.62
CA ASN A 265 -27.42 -8.79 33.21
C ASN A 265 -27.89 -7.54 32.47
N GLY A 266 -29.18 -7.25 32.61
CA GLY A 266 -29.82 -6.02 32.13
C GLY A 266 -29.25 -4.79 32.82
N LYS A 267 -28.23 -4.19 32.21
CA LYS A 267 -27.84 -2.81 32.45
C LYS A 267 -28.12 -2.02 31.17
N THR A 268 -29.38 -1.61 31.02
CA THR A 268 -29.81 -0.70 29.97
C THR A 268 -29.16 0.67 30.20
N THR A 269 -28.06 0.94 29.51
CA THR A 269 -27.52 2.30 29.42
C THR A 269 -28.32 3.07 28.37
N ASN A 270 -29.43 3.66 28.80
CA ASN A 270 -29.98 4.84 28.14
C ASN A 270 -29.07 6.03 28.49
N GLY A 271 -28.33 6.54 27.50
CA GLY A 271 -27.40 7.66 27.67
C GLY A 271 -26.93 8.24 26.34
N SER A 272 -27.81 9.05 25.72
CA SER A 272 -27.51 10.23 24.90
C SER A 272 -26.16 10.33 24.14
N ASN A 273 -26.18 9.93 22.87
CA ASN A 273 -25.73 10.65 21.64
C ASN A 273 -25.25 9.64 20.58
N GLY A 274 -25.97 9.54 19.46
CA GLY A 274 -25.51 8.88 18.23
C GLY A 274 -26.10 7.49 17.91
N GLY A 275 -27.05 6.98 18.68
CA GLY A 275 -27.65 5.66 18.43
C GLY A 275 -28.73 5.69 17.36
N ILE A 276 -28.40 5.50 16.09
CA ILE A 276 -29.38 5.27 15.00
C ILE A 276 -28.76 4.31 13.96
N HIS A 277 -29.47 3.21 13.64
CA HIS A 277 -29.29 2.25 12.51
C HIS A 277 -28.84 0.80 12.78
N THR A 278 -28.76 0.28 14.01
CA THR A 278 -28.67 -1.20 14.19
C THR A 278 -30.00 -1.93 13.90
N ASP A 279 -31.09 -1.19 13.70
CA ASP A 279 -32.41 -1.77 13.42
C ASP A 279 -32.61 -2.15 11.95
N ILE A 280 -31.90 -1.50 11.03
CA ILE A 280 -31.98 -1.77 9.59
C ILE A 280 -30.78 -2.66 9.24
N GLY A 281 -31.00 -3.95 8.99
CA GLY A 281 -29.91 -4.87 8.66
C GLY A 281 -29.21 -4.52 7.34
N LEU A 282 -27.96 -4.97 7.20
CA LEU A 282 -27.16 -4.77 5.99
C LEU A 282 -27.91 -5.18 4.70
N HIS A 283 -28.71 -6.25 4.76
CA HIS A 283 -29.49 -6.72 3.62
C HIS A 283 -30.47 -5.66 3.10
N ALA A 284 -31.22 -5.00 3.98
CA ALA A 284 -32.17 -3.95 3.61
C ALA A 284 -31.43 -2.70 3.10
N MET A 285 -30.33 -2.33 3.75
CA MET A 285 -29.50 -1.19 3.34
C MET A 285 -28.95 -1.33 1.92
N VAL A 286 -28.56 -2.54 1.51
CA VAL A 286 -28.06 -2.76 0.14
C VAL A 286 -29.22 -2.86 -0.84
N SER A 287 -30.26 -3.64 -0.53
CA SER A 287 -31.35 -3.95 -1.45
C SER A 287 -32.22 -2.74 -1.79
N ASP A 288 -32.46 -1.85 -0.82
CA ASP A 288 -33.43 -0.76 -0.96
C ASP A 288 -32.80 0.58 -1.42
N HIS A 289 -31.46 0.65 -1.44
CA HIS A 289 -30.73 1.89 -1.72
C HIS A 289 -29.91 1.85 -3.01
N LEU A 290 -29.63 0.69 -3.59
CA LEU A 290 -28.81 0.57 -4.82
C LEU A 290 -29.33 1.44 -5.98
N ASP A 291 -30.64 1.47 -6.22
CA ASP A 291 -31.25 2.21 -7.32
C ASP A 291 -31.28 3.73 -7.09
N LYS A 292 -31.01 4.20 -5.86
CA LYS A 292 -31.03 5.61 -5.47
C LYS A 292 -29.65 6.26 -5.46
N ILE A 293 -28.60 5.49 -5.75
CA ILE A 293 -27.22 5.95 -5.74
C ILE A 293 -26.88 6.57 -7.10
N ASP A 294 -26.71 7.88 -7.14
CA ASP A 294 -26.18 8.55 -8.33
C ASP A 294 -24.66 8.31 -8.43
N ALA A 295 -24.29 7.30 -9.22
CA ALA A 295 -22.89 6.96 -9.46
C ALA A 295 -22.08 8.13 -10.06
N ARG A 296 -22.71 9.03 -10.83
CA ARG A 296 -21.99 10.16 -11.42
C ARG A 296 -21.68 11.21 -10.37
N ALA A 297 -22.64 11.54 -9.51
CA ALA A 297 -22.44 12.48 -8.42
C ALA A 297 -21.33 12.01 -7.46
N ILE A 298 -21.35 10.73 -7.09
CA ILE A 298 -20.38 10.15 -6.14
C ILE A 298 -18.95 10.10 -6.68
N ASN A 299 -18.82 9.84 -7.99
CA ASN A 299 -17.52 9.83 -8.65
C ASN A 299 -17.05 11.24 -9.04
N THR A 300 -17.73 12.30 -8.59
CA THR A 300 -17.37 13.70 -8.86
C THR A 300 -16.89 14.37 -7.57
N LEU A 301 -15.62 14.79 -7.56
CA LEU A 301 -15.00 15.53 -6.46
C LEU A 301 -14.84 17.00 -6.90
N PRO A 302 -15.51 17.97 -6.25
CA PRO A 302 -15.38 19.37 -6.62
C PRO A 302 -13.98 19.90 -6.28
N VAL A 303 -13.39 20.70 -7.17
CA VAL A 303 -12.11 21.39 -6.95
C VAL A 303 -12.33 22.88 -6.75
N GLY A 304 -13.18 23.49 -7.56
CA GLY A 304 -13.49 24.92 -7.51
C GLY A 304 -14.16 25.41 -8.78
N LYS A 305 -14.01 26.70 -9.09
CA LYS A 305 -14.54 27.31 -10.31
C LYS A 305 -13.44 27.87 -11.19
N SER A 306 -13.60 27.78 -12.50
CA SER A 306 -12.76 28.46 -13.48
C SER A 306 -12.94 29.98 -13.40
N ASP A 307 -12.09 30.74 -14.10
CA ASP A 307 -12.22 32.19 -14.18
C ASP A 307 -13.52 32.62 -14.92
N ASP A 308 -14.05 31.75 -15.78
CA ASP A 308 -15.33 31.93 -16.49
C ASP A 308 -16.55 31.47 -15.64
N GLY A 309 -16.33 31.02 -14.41
CA GLY A 309 -17.38 30.62 -13.46
C GLY A 309 -17.88 29.18 -13.63
N GLU A 310 -17.30 28.38 -14.53
CA GLU A 310 -17.62 26.97 -14.70
C GLU A 310 -17.06 26.12 -13.56
N GLU A 311 -17.77 25.05 -13.17
CA GLU A 311 -17.28 24.14 -12.14
C GLU A 311 -16.17 23.23 -12.66
N ILE A 312 -15.04 23.23 -11.93
CA ILE A 312 -13.94 22.30 -12.13
C ILE A 312 -14.10 21.16 -11.12
N CYS A 313 -14.18 19.95 -11.64
CA CYS A 313 -14.31 18.74 -10.83
C CYS A 313 -13.36 17.64 -11.29
N ILE A 314 -12.97 16.78 -10.35
CA ILE A 314 -12.25 15.53 -10.63
C ILE A 314 -13.28 14.43 -10.77
N ARG A 315 -13.17 13.63 -11.83
CA ARG A 315 -13.98 12.44 -12.04
C ARG A 315 -13.15 11.19 -12.04
N VAL A 316 -13.66 10.15 -11.37
CA VAL A 316 -13.03 8.83 -11.36
C VAL A 316 -13.72 7.93 -12.37
N GLY A 317 -13.10 7.78 -13.55
CA GLY A 317 -13.62 6.97 -14.65
C GLY A 317 -13.01 5.58 -14.74
N ARG A 318 -13.44 4.82 -15.76
CA ARG A 318 -12.91 3.48 -16.07
C ARG A 318 -11.40 3.47 -16.35
N TYR A 319 -10.88 4.56 -16.93
CA TYR A 319 -9.49 4.68 -17.37
C TYR A 319 -8.58 5.42 -16.39
N GLY A 320 -9.12 5.88 -15.26
CA GLY A 320 -8.40 6.66 -14.26
C GLY A 320 -9.11 7.98 -13.92
N PRO A 321 -8.53 8.75 -12.97
CA PRO A 321 -9.04 10.05 -12.60
C PRO A 321 -8.70 11.11 -13.66
N TYR A 322 -9.63 12.03 -13.93
CA TYR A 322 -9.48 13.13 -14.87
C TYR A 322 -10.18 14.38 -14.35
N LEU A 323 -9.70 15.57 -14.73
CA LEU A 323 -10.38 16.84 -14.49
C LEU A 323 -11.42 17.08 -15.58
N GLN A 324 -12.50 17.74 -15.20
CA GLN A 324 -13.54 18.21 -16.11
C GLN A 324 -13.94 19.65 -15.75
N CYS A 325 -14.05 20.49 -16.78
CA CYS A 325 -14.62 21.84 -16.73
C CYS A 325 -15.52 21.99 -17.96
N GLY A 326 -16.83 22.13 -17.77
CA GLY A 326 -17.79 22.12 -18.88
C GLY A 326 -17.67 20.84 -19.73
N GLU A 327 -17.36 21.01 -21.02
CA GLU A 327 -17.08 19.91 -21.96
C GLU A 327 -15.59 19.49 -22.01
N ALA A 328 -14.68 20.34 -21.52
CA ALA A 328 -13.25 20.05 -21.53
C ALA A 328 -12.89 19.00 -20.48
N THR A 329 -12.01 18.06 -20.86
CA THR A 329 -11.50 17.02 -19.95
C THR A 329 -10.01 16.82 -20.13
N VAL A 330 -9.29 16.60 -19.03
CA VAL A 330 -7.84 16.31 -19.05
C VAL A 330 -7.51 15.23 -18.02
N SER A 331 -6.68 14.27 -18.41
CA SER A 331 -6.27 13.19 -17.50
C SER A 331 -5.38 13.71 -16.37
N ILE A 332 -5.59 13.23 -15.15
CA ILE A 332 -4.72 13.56 -14.02
C ILE A 332 -3.52 12.59 -14.02
N PRO A 333 -2.27 13.08 -13.88
CA PRO A 333 -1.09 12.21 -13.80
C PRO A 333 -1.18 11.22 -12.62
N GLU A 334 -0.73 9.97 -12.82
CA GLU A 334 -0.92 8.88 -11.85
C GLU A 334 -0.32 9.11 -10.46
N ASN A 335 0.72 9.94 -10.33
CA ASN A 335 1.41 10.18 -9.06
C ASN A 335 1.07 11.55 -8.43
N THR A 336 0.05 12.24 -8.93
CA THR A 336 -0.41 13.50 -8.33
C THR A 336 -1.15 13.22 -7.03
N ALA A 337 -0.66 13.76 -5.91
CA ALA A 337 -1.34 13.63 -4.64
C ALA A 337 -2.63 14.49 -4.62
N PRO A 338 -3.71 14.06 -3.95
CA PRO A 338 -4.95 14.84 -3.91
C PRO A 338 -4.79 16.26 -3.35
N ASP A 339 -3.91 16.46 -2.36
CA ASP A 339 -3.61 17.77 -1.78
C ASP A 339 -2.75 18.67 -2.69
N GLU A 340 -2.07 18.09 -3.68
CA GLU A 340 -1.35 18.84 -4.72
C GLU A 340 -2.30 19.30 -5.85
N MET A 341 -3.53 18.76 -5.91
CA MET A 341 -4.54 19.15 -6.89
C MET A 341 -5.28 20.41 -6.43
N THR A 342 -4.56 21.53 -6.40
CA THR A 342 -5.12 22.85 -6.12
C THR A 342 -5.93 23.37 -7.32
N LEU A 343 -6.74 24.41 -7.10
CA LEU A 343 -7.47 25.07 -8.18
C LEU A 343 -6.51 25.57 -9.27
N ASP A 344 -5.39 26.17 -8.89
CA ASP A 344 -4.38 26.68 -9.83
C ASP A 344 -3.76 25.54 -10.65
N LYS A 345 -3.44 24.41 -10.01
CA LYS A 345 -2.93 23.23 -10.71
C LYS A 345 -3.97 22.66 -11.67
N ALA A 346 -5.24 22.64 -11.26
CA ALA A 346 -6.32 22.16 -12.12
C ALA A 346 -6.54 23.07 -13.33
N LYS A 347 -6.49 24.40 -13.14
CA LYS A 347 -6.55 25.38 -14.23
C LYS A 347 -5.36 25.23 -15.18
N GLU A 348 -4.14 25.09 -14.65
CA GLU A 348 -2.93 24.83 -15.44
C GLU A 348 -3.12 23.59 -16.34
N LEU A 349 -3.57 22.47 -15.77
CA LEU A 349 -3.80 21.23 -16.53
C LEU A 349 -4.91 21.36 -17.58
N LEU A 350 -5.98 22.12 -17.29
CA LEU A 350 -7.08 22.36 -18.23
C LEU A 350 -6.72 23.35 -19.34
N SER A 351 -5.82 24.30 -19.05
CA SER A 351 -5.32 25.29 -20.01
C SER A 351 -4.19 24.74 -20.89
N ALA A 352 -3.51 23.69 -20.42
CA ALA A 352 -2.54 22.97 -21.23
C ALA A 352 -3.23 22.52 -22.52
N PRO A 353 -2.57 22.60 -23.69
CA PRO A 353 -3.20 22.31 -24.98
C PRO A 353 -3.90 20.95 -24.98
N THR A 354 -5.21 20.95 -24.75
CA THR A 354 -6.07 19.79 -24.92
C THR A 354 -6.47 19.74 -26.38
N GLY A 355 -5.66 19.03 -27.14
CA GLY A 355 -5.84 18.79 -28.56
C GLY A 355 -4.63 18.04 -29.06
N ASP A 356 -4.86 17.13 -29.99
CA ASP A 356 -3.77 16.49 -30.72
C ASP A 356 -3.02 17.59 -31.47
N VAL A 357 -1.81 17.94 -31.03
CA VAL A 357 -0.98 18.87 -31.79
C VAL A 357 -0.45 18.06 -32.96
N SER A 358 -1.06 18.25 -34.13
CA SER A 358 -0.58 17.65 -35.37
C SER A 358 0.78 18.24 -35.70
N LEU A 359 1.80 17.40 -35.71
CA LEU A 359 3.18 17.77 -36.02
C LEU A 359 3.48 17.65 -37.53
N GLY A 360 2.65 16.92 -38.28
CA GLY A 360 2.82 16.64 -39.70
C GLY A 360 2.45 15.20 -40.06
N ASP A 361 2.61 14.83 -41.32
CA ASP A 361 2.34 13.47 -41.82
C ASP A 361 3.63 12.68 -41.96
N ASP A 362 3.66 11.47 -41.41
CA ASP A 362 4.81 10.58 -41.48
C ASP A 362 5.13 10.21 -42.95
N PRO A 363 6.36 10.45 -43.43
CA PRO A 363 6.71 10.24 -44.84
C PRO A 363 6.71 8.77 -45.29
N GLU A 364 6.81 7.81 -44.36
CA GLU A 364 6.79 6.37 -44.69
C GLU A 364 5.37 5.82 -44.81
N THR A 365 4.49 6.18 -43.87
CA THR A 365 3.13 5.62 -43.78
C THR A 365 2.05 6.54 -44.33
N GLY A 366 2.33 7.85 -44.48
CA GLY A 366 1.36 8.87 -44.86
C GLY A 366 0.33 9.19 -43.76
N LEU A 367 0.54 8.70 -42.54
CA LEU A 367 -0.36 8.89 -41.41
C LEU A 367 0.02 10.14 -40.59
N PRO A 368 -0.96 10.86 -40.03
CA PRO A 368 -0.70 12.04 -39.22
C PRO A 368 0.01 11.68 -37.91
N VAL A 369 0.96 12.51 -37.50
CA VAL A 369 1.69 12.39 -36.22
C VAL A 369 1.17 13.42 -35.24
N TYR A 370 0.67 12.95 -34.10
CA TYR A 370 0.09 13.77 -33.06
C TYR A 370 0.95 13.78 -31.80
N LEU A 371 1.12 14.96 -31.19
CA LEU A 371 1.56 15.10 -29.81
C LEU A 371 0.33 15.23 -28.91
N LYS A 372 0.21 14.33 -27.92
CA LYS A 372 -0.97 14.16 -27.07
C LYS A 372 -0.58 14.10 -25.59
N GLN A 373 -1.50 14.50 -24.72
CA GLN A 373 -1.33 14.39 -23.27
C GLN A 373 -2.10 13.17 -22.73
N GLY A 374 -1.41 12.26 -22.03
CA GLY A 374 -2.00 11.02 -21.50
C GLY A 374 -1.75 10.81 -20.01
N ARG A 375 -2.30 9.72 -19.46
CA ARG A 375 -2.17 9.34 -18.04
C ARG A 375 -0.71 9.18 -17.55
N TYR A 376 0.20 8.85 -18.46
CA TYR A 376 1.63 8.64 -18.18
C TYR A 376 2.50 9.85 -18.51
N GLY A 377 1.91 10.98 -18.91
CA GLY A 377 2.60 12.15 -19.44
C GLY A 377 2.33 12.36 -20.93
N ALA A 378 3.04 13.31 -21.52
CA ALA A 378 2.98 13.59 -22.95
C ALA A 378 3.53 12.42 -23.78
N TYR A 379 2.91 12.15 -24.91
CA TYR A 379 3.31 11.09 -25.84
C TYR A 379 3.01 11.50 -27.28
N VAL A 380 3.72 10.88 -28.22
CA VAL A 380 3.46 11.00 -29.65
C VAL A 380 2.71 9.77 -30.15
N GLN A 381 1.82 9.96 -31.10
CA GLN A 381 0.96 8.92 -31.70
C GLN A 381 1.03 9.03 -33.24
N LEU A 382 1.16 7.89 -33.92
CA LEU A 382 1.07 7.77 -35.37
C LEU A 382 -0.32 7.28 -35.78
N GLY A 383 -1.04 8.10 -36.55
CA GLY A 383 -2.38 7.83 -37.05
C GLY A 383 -3.49 8.03 -36.02
N ASP A 384 -4.73 7.94 -36.49
CA ASP A 384 -5.93 8.04 -35.66
C ASP A 384 -6.22 6.76 -34.88
N MET A 385 -6.98 6.88 -33.78
CA MET A 385 -7.47 5.72 -33.03
C MET A 385 -8.90 5.40 -33.48
N GLU A 386 -9.07 4.45 -34.40
CA GLU A 386 -10.39 3.99 -34.84
C GLU A 386 -10.97 2.87 -33.96
N GLU A 387 -12.29 2.89 -33.76
CA GLU A 387 -12.99 1.99 -32.84
C GLU A 387 -13.11 0.57 -33.43
N GLY A 388 -12.16 -0.31 -33.08
CA GLY A 388 -12.17 -1.72 -33.50
C GLY A 388 -10.92 -2.17 -34.26
N GLU A 389 -10.00 -1.25 -34.56
CA GLU A 389 -8.73 -1.52 -35.23
C GLU A 389 -7.55 -1.74 -34.27
N GLU A 390 -6.37 -2.05 -34.82
CA GLU A 390 -5.13 -2.14 -34.05
C GLU A 390 -4.80 -0.78 -33.41
N LYS A 391 -4.21 -0.82 -32.21
CA LYS A 391 -3.85 0.43 -31.51
C LYS A 391 -2.78 1.18 -32.31
N PRO A 392 -2.93 2.50 -32.50
CA PRO A 392 -1.93 3.30 -33.19
C PRO A 392 -0.58 3.21 -32.47
N LYS A 393 0.51 3.35 -33.23
CA LYS A 393 1.86 3.32 -32.67
C LYS A 393 2.04 4.56 -31.79
N THR A 394 2.46 4.36 -30.54
CA THR A 394 2.66 5.46 -29.59
C THR A 394 4.03 5.38 -28.94
N SER A 395 4.65 6.52 -28.65
CA SER A 395 5.83 6.60 -27.79
C SER A 395 5.73 7.75 -26.80
N SER A 396 6.03 7.49 -25.53
CA SER A 396 6.12 8.54 -24.52
C SER A 396 7.31 9.46 -24.79
N LEU A 397 7.18 10.74 -24.41
CA LEU A 397 8.31 11.67 -24.37
C LEU A 397 9.37 11.18 -23.37
N LEU A 398 10.61 11.61 -23.59
CA LEU A 398 11.71 11.39 -22.66
C LEU A 398 11.55 12.26 -21.41
N LYS A 399 12.25 11.91 -20.32
CA LYS A 399 12.03 12.52 -19.01
C LYS A 399 12.28 14.04 -19.00
N ASP A 400 13.27 14.47 -19.78
CA ASP A 400 13.72 15.87 -19.83
C ASP A 400 13.08 16.66 -20.98
N GLN A 401 12.27 16.01 -21.83
CA GLN A 401 11.60 16.66 -22.95
C GLN A 401 10.30 17.34 -22.49
N LYS A 402 10.13 18.60 -22.88
CA LYS A 402 8.88 19.32 -22.71
C LYS A 402 8.02 19.20 -23.97
N PRO A 403 6.69 19.13 -23.86
CA PRO A 403 5.80 19.09 -25.02
C PRO A 403 6.01 20.25 -26.00
N GLU A 404 6.28 21.44 -25.48
CA GLU A 404 6.51 22.67 -26.25
C GLU A 404 7.76 22.61 -27.15
N ASP A 405 8.75 21.79 -26.76
CA ASP A 405 10.04 21.67 -27.46
C ASP A 405 10.03 20.51 -28.49
N ILE A 406 8.94 19.73 -28.58
CA ILE A 406 8.87 18.59 -29.51
C ILE A 406 8.65 19.06 -30.94
N THR A 407 9.64 18.77 -31.79
CA THR A 407 9.55 18.94 -33.24
C THR A 407 9.02 17.69 -33.93
N PHE A 408 8.52 17.84 -35.17
CA PHE A 408 8.09 16.72 -36.01
C PHE A 408 9.17 15.64 -36.17
N GLU A 409 10.42 16.02 -36.44
CA GLU A 409 11.55 15.09 -36.52
C GLU A 409 11.82 14.37 -35.19
N GLY A 410 11.69 15.08 -34.06
CA GLY A 410 11.80 14.48 -32.73
C GLY A 410 10.71 13.44 -32.47
N ALA A 411 9.48 13.71 -32.90
CA ALA A 411 8.36 12.78 -32.78
C ALA A 411 8.56 11.52 -33.64
N LEU A 412 9.04 11.65 -34.88
CA LEU A 412 9.38 10.49 -35.72
C LEU A 412 10.49 9.63 -35.10
N LYS A 413 11.51 10.26 -34.50
CA LYS A 413 12.54 9.52 -33.75
C LYS A 413 11.92 8.73 -32.59
N LEU A 414 11.04 9.33 -31.79
CA LEU A 414 10.35 8.62 -30.70
C LEU A 414 9.48 7.48 -31.23
N LEU A 415 8.74 7.70 -32.32
CA LEU A 415 7.92 6.68 -32.97
C LEU A 415 8.74 5.56 -33.64
N SER A 416 10.04 5.74 -33.86
CA SER A 416 10.93 4.66 -34.30
C SER A 416 11.18 3.61 -33.21
N LEU A 417 10.88 3.91 -31.94
CA LEU A 417 10.99 2.96 -30.84
C LEU A 417 9.80 1.98 -30.84
N PRO A 418 10.01 0.71 -30.44
CA PRO A 418 11.29 0.09 -30.09
C PRO A 418 12.24 -0.08 -31.28
N ARG A 419 13.51 0.32 -31.12
CA ARG A 419 14.55 0.24 -32.16
C ARG A 419 15.37 -1.04 -32.01
N VAL A 420 15.50 -1.81 -33.09
CA VAL A 420 16.47 -2.92 -33.16
C VAL A 420 17.87 -2.34 -33.32
N VAL A 421 18.73 -2.54 -32.32
CA VAL A 421 20.14 -2.11 -32.34
C VAL A 421 20.97 -3.01 -33.24
N GLY A 422 20.67 -4.31 -33.23
CA GLY A 422 21.31 -5.33 -34.06
C GLY A 422 21.12 -6.72 -33.45
N LYS A 423 21.79 -7.72 -34.02
CA LYS A 423 21.84 -9.08 -33.47
C LYS A 423 23.18 -9.29 -32.77
N ASP A 424 23.17 -9.95 -31.62
CA ASP A 424 24.40 -10.37 -30.97
C ASP A 424 25.16 -11.35 -31.88
N PRO A 425 26.43 -11.09 -32.24
CA PRO A 425 27.24 -12.00 -33.05
C PRO A 425 27.40 -13.42 -32.47
N SER A 426 27.18 -13.60 -31.16
CA SER A 426 27.45 -14.85 -30.43
C SER A 426 26.28 -15.83 -30.49
N ASP A 427 25.05 -15.35 -30.38
CA ASP A 427 23.83 -16.19 -30.34
C ASP A 427 22.74 -15.76 -31.33
N GLY A 428 22.94 -14.65 -32.04
CA GLY A 428 22.01 -14.15 -33.05
C GLY A 428 20.74 -13.52 -32.48
N GLU A 429 20.61 -13.37 -31.16
CA GLU A 429 19.43 -12.75 -30.56
C GLU A 429 19.40 -11.23 -30.82
N GLU A 430 18.18 -10.70 -31.01
CA GLU A 430 17.98 -9.27 -31.27
C GLU A 430 18.11 -8.45 -29.99
N ILE A 431 18.88 -7.38 -30.10
CA ILE A 431 19.02 -6.35 -29.07
C ILE A 431 18.09 -5.19 -29.44
N ILE A 432 17.16 -4.86 -28.55
CA ILE A 432 16.14 -3.84 -28.76
C ILE A 432 16.31 -2.72 -27.73
N ALA A 433 16.47 -1.48 -28.18
CA ALA A 433 16.42 -0.28 -27.36
C ALA A 433 15.00 0.28 -27.29
N ASN A 434 14.50 0.60 -26.09
CA ASN A 434 13.16 1.14 -25.89
C ASN A 434 13.07 2.03 -24.64
N ASN A 435 12.04 2.87 -24.57
CA ASN A 435 11.74 3.69 -23.40
C ASN A 435 10.60 3.09 -22.58
N GLY A 436 10.75 3.03 -21.26
CA GLY A 436 9.78 2.44 -20.34
C GLY A 436 9.45 3.34 -19.16
N ARG A 437 8.62 2.84 -18.23
CA ARG A 437 8.21 3.59 -17.02
C ARG A 437 9.39 4.14 -16.19
N TYR A 438 10.53 3.45 -16.24
CA TYR A 438 11.71 3.77 -15.44
C TYR A 438 12.84 4.41 -16.27
N GLY A 439 12.56 4.84 -17.51
CA GLY A 439 13.53 5.43 -18.44
C GLY A 439 13.99 4.48 -19.54
N ALA A 440 15.03 4.91 -20.26
CA ALA A 440 15.63 4.21 -21.39
C ALA A 440 16.24 2.86 -20.98
N TYR A 441 16.02 1.82 -21.78
CA TYR A 441 16.57 0.48 -21.53
C TYR A 441 16.82 -0.30 -22.84
N ILE A 442 17.71 -1.29 -22.77
CA ILE A 442 17.93 -2.30 -23.81
C ILE A 442 17.43 -3.66 -23.34
N THR A 443 16.94 -4.47 -24.28
CA THR A 443 16.47 -5.84 -24.06
C THR A 443 17.10 -6.78 -25.06
N LYS A 444 17.54 -7.94 -24.61
CA LYS A 444 18.00 -9.06 -25.44
C LYS A 444 17.33 -10.34 -24.92
N GLY A 445 16.38 -10.90 -25.66
CA GLY A 445 15.57 -12.03 -25.18
C GLY A 445 14.83 -11.71 -23.86
N THR A 446 15.27 -12.33 -22.75
CA THR A 446 14.73 -12.08 -21.39
C THR A 446 15.60 -11.15 -20.54
N GLU A 447 16.76 -10.76 -21.05
CA GLU A 447 17.71 -9.85 -20.40
C GLU A 447 17.34 -8.40 -20.68
N ASN A 448 17.38 -7.55 -19.65
CA ASN A 448 17.24 -6.10 -19.81
C ASN A 448 18.27 -5.34 -18.98
N ARG A 449 18.63 -4.14 -19.42
CA ARG A 449 19.48 -3.18 -18.70
C ARG A 449 19.02 -1.76 -18.99
N SER A 450 19.03 -0.92 -17.96
CA SER A 450 18.82 0.52 -18.12
C SER A 450 20.00 1.15 -18.86
N LEU A 451 19.71 2.14 -19.68
CA LEU A 451 20.70 3.05 -20.25
C LEU A 451 20.94 4.21 -19.28
N GLU A 452 22.12 4.81 -19.33
CA GLU A 452 22.49 5.91 -18.43
C GLU A 452 21.92 7.25 -18.91
N ARG A 453 21.80 7.43 -20.24
CA ARG A 453 21.31 8.64 -20.88
C ARG A 453 20.28 8.31 -21.95
N ASP A 454 19.23 9.13 -22.03
CA ASP A 454 18.12 8.92 -22.97
C ASP A 454 18.57 8.96 -24.44
N GLU A 455 19.61 9.74 -24.78
CA GLU A 455 20.20 9.81 -26.13
C GLU A 455 20.69 8.45 -26.63
N GLN A 456 21.09 7.55 -25.73
CA GLN A 456 21.58 6.21 -26.07
C GLN A 456 20.51 5.35 -26.73
N LEU A 457 19.22 5.67 -26.59
CA LEU A 457 18.14 5.00 -27.31
C LEU A 457 18.34 5.02 -28.84
N PHE A 458 19.00 6.06 -29.35
CA PHE A 458 19.19 6.29 -30.77
C PHE A 458 20.64 6.11 -31.24
N THR A 459 21.60 6.02 -30.32
CA THR A 459 23.02 5.99 -30.67
C THR A 459 23.74 4.72 -30.21
N VAL A 460 23.17 3.95 -29.27
CA VAL A 460 23.81 2.75 -28.75
C VAL A 460 24.14 1.76 -29.87
N THR A 461 25.39 1.30 -29.89
CA THR A 461 25.86 0.30 -30.86
C THR A 461 25.70 -1.11 -30.31
N VAL A 462 25.83 -2.14 -31.16
CA VAL A 462 25.79 -3.54 -30.73
C VAL A 462 26.90 -3.81 -29.69
N GLU A 463 28.11 -3.31 -29.92
CA GLU A 463 29.25 -3.49 -29.01
C GLU A 463 28.99 -2.85 -27.63
N GLU A 464 28.46 -1.62 -27.61
CA GLU A 464 28.10 -0.93 -26.37
C GLU A 464 26.94 -1.62 -25.64
N ALA A 465 25.91 -2.06 -26.38
CA ALA A 465 24.78 -2.76 -25.80
C ALA A 465 25.22 -4.11 -25.19
N LEU A 466 26.14 -4.82 -25.83
CA LEU A 466 26.72 -6.05 -25.29
C LEU A 466 27.58 -5.75 -24.05
N ALA A 467 28.36 -4.68 -24.05
CA ALA A 467 29.11 -4.26 -22.86
C ALA A 467 28.16 -3.94 -21.67
N ILE A 468 27.04 -3.27 -21.93
CA ILE A 468 26.02 -2.96 -20.92
C ILE A 468 25.31 -4.23 -20.44
N LEU A 469 24.96 -5.16 -21.35
CA LEU A 469 24.35 -6.45 -21.01
C LEU A 469 25.31 -7.38 -20.25
N ALA A 470 26.60 -7.32 -20.56
CA ALA A 470 27.66 -8.07 -19.90
C ALA A 470 27.95 -7.57 -18.48
N LYS A 471 27.68 -6.28 -18.20
CA LYS A 471 27.70 -5.79 -16.82
C LYS A 471 26.72 -6.64 -16.00
N PRO A 472 27.13 -7.17 -14.83
CA PRO A 472 26.23 -7.90 -13.96
C PRO A 472 25.01 -7.03 -13.68
N LYS A 473 23.80 -7.61 -13.66
CA LYS A 473 22.58 -6.88 -13.29
C LYS A 473 22.85 -6.18 -11.96
N GLU A 474 23.02 -4.85 -11.97
CA GLU A 474 22.87 -4.01 -10.79
C GLU A 474 21.39 -3.97 -10.42
N ARG A 475 20.90 -5.14 -10.05
CA ARG A 475 19.68 -5.26 -9.31
C ARG A 475 20.01 -4.66 -7.95
N ARG A 476 19.29 -3.61 -7.58
CA ARG A 476 18.90 -3.33 -6.18
C ARG A 476 17.99 -4.47 -5.65
N ARG A 477 18.41 -5.71 -5.88
CA ARG A 477 17.78 -6.99 -5.60
C ARG A 477 18.94 -7.94 -5.30
N ARG A 478 19.13 -8.15 -3.99
CA ARG A 478 19.85 -9.24 -3.34
C ARG A 478 20.10 -10.41 -4.29
N ALA A 479 21.36 -10.84 -4.38
CA ALA A 479 21.74 -12.10 -5.03
C ALA A 479 20.78 -13.23 -4.61
N ALA A 480 20.46 -14.14 -5.53
CA ALA A 480 19.64 -15.31 -5.21
C ALA A 480 20.26 -16.00 -3.99
N ALA A 481 19.50 -16.08 -2.89
CA ALA A 481 20.02 -16.64 -1.66
C ALA A 481 20.54 -18.07 -1.93
N PRO A 482 21.69 -18.44 -1.34
CA PRO A 482 22.13 -19.84 -1.34
C PRO A 482 21.01 -20.73 -0.77
N PRO A 483 20.93 -22.00 -1.18
CA PRO A 483 19.95 -22.92 -0.62
C PRO A 483 20.09 -22.98 0.91
N LEU A 484 18.96 -22.95 1.61
CA LEU A 484 18.89 -23.02 3.07
C LEU A 484 19.45 -24.35 3.59
N LYS A 485 19.26 -25.43 2.82
CA LYS A 485 19.70 -26.79 3.17
C LYS A 485 19.77 -27.66 1.92
N GLU A 486 20.77 -28.53 1.81
CA GLU A 486 20.81 -29.61 0.81
C GLU A 486 20.31 -30.91 1.46
N LEU A 487 19.40 -31.61 0.80
CA LEU A 487 18.64 -32.73 1.35
C LEU A 487 18.89 -34.04 0.59
N GLY A 488 20.07 -34.17 -0.01
CA GLY A 488 20.47 -35.32 -0.83
C GLY A 488 19.85 -35.28 -2.24
N ASN A 489 19.92 -36.39 -2.99
CA ASN A 489 19.38 -36.47 -4.34
C ASN A 489 17.98 -37.08 -4.35
N ASP A 490 17.11 -36.57 -5.23
CA ASP A 490 15.76 -37.08 -5.42
C ASP A 490 15.79 -38.45 -6.12
N PRO A 491 15.14 -39.48 -5.55
CA PRO A 491 15.07 -40.82 -6.16
C PRO A 491 14.42 -40.89 -7.55
N VAL A 492 13.64 -39.89 -7.96
CA VAL A 492 12.90 -39.90 -9.23
C VAL A 492 13.60 -39.06 -10.31
N SER A 493 14.02 -37.84 -9.99
CA SER A 493 14.74 -36.98 -10.95
C SER A 493 16.26 -37.17 -10.93
N GLY A 494 16.81 -37.80 -9.88
CA GLY A 494 18.26 -37.97 -9.69
C GLY A 494 19.01 -36.70 -9.30
N GLN A 495 18.32 -35.55 -9.22
CA GLN A 495 18.90 -34.23 -8.97
C GLN A 495 18.97 -33.91 -7.47
N PRO A 496 19.89 -33.03 -7.03
CA PRO A 496 19.98 -32.62 -5.63
C PRO A 496 18.73 -31.84 -5.20
N ILE A 497 18.09 -32.31 -4.13
CA ILE A 497 17.01 -31.64 -3.44
C ILE A 497 17.60 -30.53 -2.58
N THR A 498 17.13 -29.30 -2.79
CA THR A 498 17.52 -28.13 -2.01
C THR A 498 16.30 -27.46 -1.40
N LEU A 499 16.41 -27.07 -0.14
CA LEU A 499 15.45 -26.22 0.53
C LEU A 499 15.80 -24.77 0.24
N ARG A 500 14.84 -23.96 -0.21
CA ARG A 500 15.07 -22.55 -0.55
C ARG A 500 13.95 -21.67 -0.02
N HIS A 501 14.27 -20.39 0.20
CA HIS A 501 13.26 -19.38 0.54
C HIS A 501 12.70 -18.75 -0.73
N GLY A 502 11.38 -18.85 -0.94
CA GLY A 502 10.66 -18.22 -2.04
C GLY A 502 9.72 -17.10 -1.60
N ARG A 503 9.12 -16.39 -2.57
CA ARG A 503 8.12 -15.32 -2.34
C ARG A 503 6.89 -15.78 -1.53
N PHE A 504 6.62 -17.08 -1.49
CA PHE A 504 5.44 -17.68 -0.86
C PHE A 504 5.80 -18.56 0.35
N GLY A 505 7.00 -18.40 0.91
CA GLY A 505 7.53 -19.23 2.00
C GLY A 505 8.62 -20.20 1.53
N ASN A 506 9.08 -21.05 2.46
CA ASN A 506 10.10 -22.06 2.18
C ASN A 506 9.54 -23.18 1.30
N TYR A 507 10.38 -23.68 0.41
CA TYR A 507 10.01 -24.75 -0.52
C TYR A 507 11.22 -25.64 -0.79
N VAL A 508 10.95 -26.92 -1.06
CA VAL A 508 11.95 -27.86 -1.55
C VAL A 508 11.90 -27.93 -3.06
N THR A 509 13.06 -28.07 -3.69
CA THR A 509 13.21 -28.15 -5.14
C THR A 509 14.32 -29.10 -5.53
N ASP A 510 14.08 -29.95 -6.51
CA ASP A 510 15.07 -30.76 -7.20
C ASP A 510 15.59 -30.09 -8.49
N GLY A 511 15.30 -28.80 -8.67
CA GLY A 511 15.63 -28.03 -9.87
C GLY A 511 14.53 -28.04 -10.95
N GLU A 512 13.67 -29.06 -10.98
CA GLU A 512 12.57 -29.18 -11.96
C GLU A 512 11.19 -28.96 -11.32
N THR A 513 10.97 -29.53 -10.14
CA THR A 513 9.73 -29.47 -9.37
C THR A 513 9.93 -28.64 -8.11
N ASN A 514 9.05 -27.66 -7.89
CA ASN A 514 9.06 -26.83 -6.67
C ASN A 514 7.86 -27.15 -5.78
N ALA A 515 8.10 -27.65 -4.57
CA ALA A 515 7.06 -27.97 -3.60
C ALA A 515 7.19 -27.11 -2.34
N SER A 516 6.20 -26.26 -2.09
CA SER A 516 6.12 -25.44 -0.87
C SER A 516 5.99 -26.33 0.37
N LEU A 517 6.65 -25.94 1.46
CA LEU A 517 6.46 -26.54 2.78
C LEU A 517 5.01 -26.28 3.25
N ARG A 518 4.40 -27.25 3.92
CA ARG A 518 3.08 -27.10 4.57
C ARG A 518 3.26 -26.49 5.95
N ALA A 519 2.16 -26.08 6.58
CA ALA A 519 2.18 -25.42 7.89
C ALA A 519 2.83 -26.25 9.00
N GLN A 520 2.83 -27.58 8.87
CA GLN A 520 3.47 -28.51 9.80
C GLN A 520 4.95 -28.82 9.46
N ASP A 521 5.44 -28.42 8.29
CA ASP A 521 6.80 -28.71 7.87
C ASP A 521 7.71 -27.59 8.36
N ASP A 522 8.61 -27.90 9.30
CA ASP A 522 9.59 -26.97 9.81
C ASP A 522 10.85 -26.97 8.90
N PRO A 523 11.25 -25.81 8.34
CA PRO A 523 12.42 -25.67 7.47
C PRO A 523 13.73 -26.18 8.07
N ASP A 524 13.92 -26.05 9.38
CA ASP A 524 15.21 -26.38 10.01
C ASP A 524 15.34 -27.90 10.26
N SER A 525 14.22 -28.55 10.57
CA SER A 525 14.15 -29.99 10.89
C SER A 525 13.65 -30.89 9.76
N ILE A 526 13.35 -30.33 8.57
CA ILE A 526 12.90 -31.13 7.42
C ILE A 526 13.94 -32.21 7.04
N THR A 527 13.44 -33.43 6.83
CA THR A 527 14.25 -34.60 6.47
C THR A 527 14.25 -34.83 4.95
N PRO A 528 15.27 -35.51 4.39
CA PRO A 528 15.32 -35.90 2.98
C PRO A 528 14.07 -36.65 2.50
N GLU A 529 13.55 -37.56 3.34
CA GLU A 529 12.37 -38.37 3.01
C GLU A 529 11.10 -37.51 2.90
N ARG A 530 10.95 -36.55 3.81
CA ARG A 530 9.83 -35.61 3.79
C ARG A 530 9.91 -34.65 2.60
N ALA A 531 11.11 -34.21 2.24
CA ALA A 531 11.32 -33.37 1.07
C ALA A 531 10.99 -34.11 -0.24
N HIS A 532 11.36 -35.39 -0.33
CA HIS A 532 10.97 -36.25 -1.44
C HIS A 532 9.45 -36.41 -1.54
N GLU A 533 8.78 -36.67 -0.41
CA GLU A 533 7.32 -36.80 -0.36
C GLU A 533 6.61 -35.53 -0.88
N LEU A 534 7.09 -34.35 -0.48
CA LEU A 534 6.54 -33.07 -0.94
C LEU A 534 6.73 -32.86 -2.46
N LEU A 535 7.89 -33.23 -2.99
CA LEU A 535 8.18 -33.16 -4.43
C LEU A 535 7.31 -34.15 -5.21
N GLN A 536 7.14 -35.38 -4.70
CA GLN A 536 6.29 -36.39 -5.33
C GLN A 536 4.82 -35.95 -5.33
N LEU A 537 4.30 -35.48 -4.20
CA LEU A 537 2.94 -34.91 -4.11
C LEU A 537 2.75 -33.75 -5.09
N ARG A 538 3.79 -32.95 -5.34
CA ARG A 538 3.74 -31.85 -6.30
C ARG A 538 3.71 -32.33 -7.75
N ARG A 539 4.45 -33.39 -8.09
CA ARG A 539 4.46 -34.03 -9.42
C ARG A 539 3.10 -34.67 -9.71
N GLU A 540 2.55 -35.39 -8.74
CA GLU A 540 1.23 -36.02 -8.82
C GLU A 540 0.09 -34.99 -8.96
N ALA A 541 0.23 -33.82 -8.33
CA ALA A 541 -0.76 -32.74 -8.42
C ALA A 541 -0.78 -32.00 -9.78
N GLY A 542 0.23 -32.20 -10.65
CA GLY A 542 0.34 -31.55 -11.96
C GLY A 542 0.51 -30.01 -11.93
N PRO A 543 0.74 -29.35 -13.08
CA PRO A 543 0.89 -27.90 -13.16
C PRO A 543 -0.40 -27.22 -12.69
N SER A 544 -0.26 -26.23 -11.80
CA SER A 544 -1.39 -25.47 -11.28
C SER A 544 -1.89 -24.49 -12.34
N THR A 545 -2.57 -24.98 -13.37
CA THR A 545 -3.43 -24.12 -14.16
C THR A 545 -4.58 -23.72 -13.25
N LYS A 546 -4.64 -22.45 -12.85
CA LYS A 546 -5.89 -21.81 -12.43
C LYS A 546 -6.98 -22.36 -13.34
N LYS A 547 -8.02 -23.01 -12.79
CA LYS A 547 -9.25 -23.24 -13.54
C LYS A 547 -9.69 -21.88 -14.06
N LYS A 548 -9.44 -21.60 -15.35
CA LYS A 548 -10.13 -20.54 -16.07
C LYS A 548 -11.60 -20.81 -15.82
N LYS A 549 -12.29 -19.87 -15.16
CA LYS A 549 -13.76 -19.87 -15.17
C LYS A 549 -14.18 -20.02 -16.63
N ALA A 550 -14.90 -21.10 -16.93
CA ALA A 550 -15.50 -21.28 -18.23
C ALA A 550 -16.24 -19.98 -18.60
N PRO A 551 -16.13 -19.50 -19.85
CA PRO A 551 -16.87 -18.31 -20.26
C PRO A 551 -18.35 -18.59 -20.01
N LYS A 552 -19.00 -17.73 -19.23
CA LYS A 552 -20.46 -17.71 -19.10
C LYS A 552 -21.02 -17.75 -20.52
N LYS A 553 -21.72 -18.83 -20.88
CA LYS A 553 -22.50 -18.92 -22.12
C LYS A 553 -23.28 -17.61 -22.25
N LYS A 554 -22.97 -16.81 -23.27
CA LYS A 554 -23.83 -15.70 -23.69
C LYS A 554 -25.22 -16.30 -23.90
N ALA A 555 -26.19 -15.86 -23.11
CA ALA A 555 -27.58 -16.07 -23.44
C ALA A 555 -27.78 -15.55 -24.87
N ALA A 556 -28.24 -16.42 -25.76
CA ALA A 556 -28.53 -16.04 -27.13
C ALA A 556 -29.46 -14.83 -27.12
N LYS A 557 -29.02 -13.73 -27.75
CA LYS A 557 -29.89 -12.61 -28.11
C LYS A 557 -31.12 -13.22 -28.82
N LYS A 558 -32.28 -13.18 -28.17
CA LYS A 558 -33.55 -13.36 -28.86
C LYS A 558 -33.62 -12.30 -29.95
N LYS A 559 -33.44 -12.73 -31.20
CA LYS A 559 -33.81 -11.95 -32.39
C LYS A 559 -35.28 -11.54 -32.20
N ALA A 560 -35.51 -10.23 -32.11
CA ALA A 560 -36.84 -9.67 -32.32
C ALA A 560 -37.25 -10.00 -33.76
N THR A 561 -38.05 -11.04 -33.94
CA THR A 561 -38.69 -11.35 -35.21
C THR A 561 -39.80 -10.34 -35.47
N LYS A 562 -39.62 -9.56 -36.53
CA LYS A 562 -40.63 -8.72 -37.19
C LYS A 562 -41.97 -9.46 -37.27
N LYS A 563 -42.99 -8.91 -36.61
CA LYS A 563 -44.38 -9.37 -36.71
C LYS A 563 -44.93 -8.92 -38.06
N LYS A 564 -44.88 -9.80 -39.08
CA LYS A 564 -45.62 -9.64 -40.33
C LYS A 564 -47.06 -10.12 -40.10
N ALA A 565 -48.02 -9.27 -40.47
CA ALA A 565 -49.45 -9.51 -40.34
C ALA A 565 -49.89 -10.75 -41.13
N SER A 566 -50.78 -11.56 -40.55
CA SER A 566 -51.64 -12.46 -41.32
C SER A 566 -53.05 -12.60 -40.69
N LYS A 567 -54.01 -12.63 -41.61
CA LYS A 567 -55.47 -12.54 -41.53
C LYS A 567 -56.15 -13.40 -40.46
N LYS A 568 -57.07 -12.79 -39.70
CA LYS A 568 -58.05 -13.49 -38.86
C LYS A 568 -59.35 -13.70 -39.64
N LYS A 569 -59.74 -14.96 -39.86
CA LYS A 569 -61.04 -15.39 -40.40
C LYS A 569 -62.11 -15.29 -39.31
N ALA A 570 -63.32 -14.88 -39.71
CA ALA A 570 -64.50 -14.65 -38.87
C ALA A 570 -65.09 -15.93 -38.24
N PRO A 571 -65.69 -15.85 -37.03
CA PRO A 571 -66.41 -16.98 -36.43
C PRO A 571 -67.88 -17.02 -36.87
N LYS A 572 -68.36 -18.23 -37.20
CA LYS A 572 -69.76 -18.54 -37.51
C LYS A 572 -70.63 -18.50 -36.24
N LYS A 573 -71.78 -17.83 -36.35
CA LYS A 573 -72.95 -17.89 -35.44
C LYS A 573 -73.45 -19.33 -35.28
N LYS A 574 -73.78 -19.75 -34.06
CA LYS A 574 -74.77 -20.80 -33.78
C LYS A 574 -75.75 -20.32 -32.70
N ALA A 575 -77.02 -20.63 -32.96
CA ALA A 575 -78.22 -20.11 -32.35
C ALA A 575 -78.53 -20.71 -30.97
N ALA A 576 -79.25 -19.93 -30.16
CA ALA A 576 -79.92 -20.36 -28.95
C ALA A 576 -81.30 -20.97 -29.25
N PRO A 577 -81.78 -21.95 -28.48
CA PRO A 577 -83.20 -22.22 -28.32
C PRO A 577 -83.76 -21.68 -27.00
N LYS A 578 -85.08 -21.50 -27.03
CA LYS A 578 -85.96 -20.69 -26.17
C LYS A 578 -86.17 -21.22 -24.74
N LYS A 579 -86.49 -20.24 -23.89
CA LYS A 579 -87.35 -20.24 -22.69
C LYS A 579 -88.28 -21.44 -22.49
N ALA A 580 -88.29 -21.94 -21.26
CA ALA A 580 -89.48 -21.98 -20.40
C ALA A 580 -89.08 -21.39 -19.05
#